data_AF-A0A176U549-F1
#
_entry.id   AF-A0A176U549-F1
#
_cell.length_a   1.000
_cell.length_b   1.000
_cell.length_c   1.000
_cell.angle_alpha   90.00
_cell.angle_beta   90.00
_cell.angle_gamma   90.00
#
_symmetry.space_group_name_H-M   'P 1'
#
loop_
_entity.id
_entity.type
_entity.pdbx_description
1 polymer ?
#
loop_
_entity_poly.entity_id
_entity_poly.type
_entity_poly.pdbx_seq_one_letter_code
_entity_poly.pdbx_strand_id
1 'polypeptide(L)'
;MYKEDLNFNQIINDSNIDMDSPEALYAIACCYRDGKGVEKSEERYQEYLQEAIKQGMKVPAEADQLKDSDSVETKQCWEQASFTTYEEIEECERQAENGNAEACLALNKFCVEILDLYLARVYIEKAEANASGADAELQQRIYIAAGILYGAYGEFELALESFKRAVESGSVAACWHVCSYYEDKEDSEERREKMEYYRGKIEEYGSNEEIFKLAMTYKSENALIKAFSLFERLYETVSDDTVLKAECLLEMMQLNPARYPAEQAVFVLWDAADNENVFKKLVEIYGNGPKQTRGVLLEALTPKRAVQLSLWYLQHQDITAAQAWVDCAKEDPDGSVLNLKEKIKA
;
A
#
# COMPACT_ATOMS: atom_id res chain seq x y z
N MET A 1 -41.07 -8.22 -30.78
CA MET A 1 -41.25 -9.43 -29.96
C MET A 1 -40.44 -10.55 -30.61
N TYR A 2 -39.58 -11.21 -29.83
CA TYR A 2 -38.64 -12.29 -30.17
C TYR A 2 -37.30 -11.91 -30.83
N LYS A 3 -36.29 -11.59 -29.99
CA LYS A 3 -34.86 -11.77 -30.28
C LYS A 3 -34.15 -12.66 -29.23
N GLU A 4 -34.89 -13.36 -28.37
CA GLU A 4 -34.31 -14.24 -27.33
C GLU A 4 -33.67 -15.53 -27.90
N ASP A 5 -33.94 -15.85 -29.18
CA ASP A 5 -33.45 -17.04 -29.88
C ASP A 5 -32.14 -16.81 -30.66
N LEU A 6 -31.66 -15.57 -30.76
CA LEU A 6 -30.41 -15.27 -31.43
C LEU A 6 -29.22 -15.48 -30.49
N ASN A 7 -28.12 -16.03 -31.00
CA ASN A 7 -26.86 -16.10 -30.27
C ASN A 7 -25.95 -14.89 -30.57
N PHE A 8 -24.95 -14.65 -29.72
CA PHE A 8 -24.07 -13.49 -29.78
C PHE A 8 -23.49 -13.24 -31.19
N ASN A 9 -22.96 -14.30 -31.82
CA ASN A 9 -22.37 -14.23 -33.15
C ASN A 9 -23.38 -13.91 -34.26
N GLN A 10 -24.64 -14.28 -34.10
CA GLN A 10 -25.70 -13.92 -35.05
C GLN A 10 -26.10 -12.45 -34.90
N ILE A 11 -26.04 -11.90 -33.69
CA ILE A 11 -26.38 -10.50 -33.43
C ILE A 11 -25.31 -9.57 -34.00
N ILE A 12 -24.03 -9.83 -33.69
CA ILE A 12 -22.92 -8.95 -34.10
C ILE A 12 -22.60 -8.98 -35.61
N ASN A 13 -23.02 -10.03 -36.32
CA ASN A 13 -22.71 -10.23 -37.74
C ASN A 13 -23.91 -9.95 -38.66
N ASP A 14 -25.09 -9.62 -38.13
CA ASP A 14 -26.25 -9.26 -38.94
C ASP A 14 -26.23 -7.77 -39.25
N SER A 15 -25.92 -7.43 -40.51
CA SER A 15 -25.85 -6.03 -40.96
C SER A 15 -27.19 -5.29 -40.94
N ASN A 16 -28.31 -5.97 -40.64
CA ASN A 16 -29.62 -5.36 -40.47
C ASN A 16 -29.95 -5.02 -39.00
N ILE A 17 -29.09 -5.39 -38.05
CA ILE A 17 -29.25 -5.06 -36.64
C ILE A 17 -28.43 -3.81 -36.33
N ASP A 18 -29.11 -2.77 -35.83
CA ASP A 18 -28.44 -1.64 -35.21
C ASP A 18 -27.93 -2.06 -33.83
N MET A 19 -26.60 -2.19 -33.70
CA MET A 19 -25.94 -2.70 -32.50
C MET A 19 -26.09 -1.78 -31.28
N ASP A 20 -26.32 -0.50 -31.53
CA ASP A 20 -26.49 0.49 -30.46
C ASP A 20 -27.95 0.62 -30.03
N SER A 21 -28.88 -0.08 -30.69
CA SER A 21 -30.30 -0.04 -30.33
C SER A 21 -30.55 -0.70 -28.97
N PRO A 22 -31.50 -0.18 -28.16
CA PRO A 22 -31.87 -0.77 -26.88
C PRO A 22 -32.24 -2.27 -27.01
N GLU A 23 -32.85 -2.67 -28.13
CA GLU A 23 -33.19 -4.06 -28.43
C GLU A 23 -31.99 -4.95 -28.72
N ALA A 24 -30.94 -4.43 -29.34
CA ALA A 24 -29.71 -5.18 -29.59
C ALA A 24 -28.91 -5.34 -28.29
N LEU A 25 -28.77 -4.26 -27.52
CA LEU A 25 -28.05 -4.25 -26.24
C LEU A 25 -28.62 -5.28 -25.26
N TYR A 26 -29.95 -5.33 -25.10
CA TYR A 26 -30.59 -6.33 -24.24
C TYR A 26 -30.45 -7.76 -24.75
N ALA A 27 -30.49 -7.97 -26.07
CA ALA A 27 -30.27 -9.29 -26.65
C ALA A 27 -28.83 -9.78 -26.41
N ILE A 28 -27.84 -8.87 -26.49
CA ILE A 28 -26.45 -9.15 -26.15
C ILE A 28 -26.31 -9.48 -24.67
N ALA A 29 -26.96 -8.72 -23.79
CA ALA A 29 -27.00 -8.99 -22.37
C ALA A 29 -27.50 -10.44 -22.11
N CYS A 30 -28.64 -10.82 -22.69
CA CYS A 30 -29.18 -12.17 -22.56
C CYS A 30 -28.21 -13.25 -23.08
N CYS A 31 -27.39 -12.95 -24.09
CA CYS A 31 -26.37 -13.89 -24.57
C CYS A 31 -25.27 -14.14 -23.54
N TYR A 32 -24.82 -13.12 -22.81
CA TYR A 32 -23.86 -13.26 -21.71
C TYR A 32 -24.44 -13.97 -20.49
N ARG A 33 -25.73 -13.78 -20.19
CA ARG A 33 -26.43 -14.52 -19.13
C ARG A 33 -26.57 -16.01 -19.46
N ASP A 34 -27.05 -16.31 -20.67
CA ASP A 34 -27.39 -17.66 -21.10
C ASP A 34 -26.18 -18.44 -21.65
N GLY A 35 -25.08 -17.76 -21.99
CA GLY A 35 -23.90 -18.34 -22.65
C GLY A 35 -24.15 -18.69 -24.12
N LYS A 36 -25.01 -17.92 -24.81
CA LYS A 36 -25.41 -18.19 -26.20
C LYS A 36 -24.39 -17.63 -27.17
N GLY A 37 -23.44 -18.46 -27.61
CA GLY A 37 -22.43 -18.07 -28.60
C GLY A 37 -21.31 -17.18 -28.05
N VAL A 38 -21.29 -16.97 -26.73
CA VAL A 38 -20.27 -16.26 -25.96
C VAL A 38 -20.13 -16.94 -24.59
N GLU A 39 -18.97 -16.78 -23.94
CA GLU A 39 -18.77 -17.25 -22.56
C GLU A 39 -19.69 -16.49 -21.60
N LYS A 40 -20.20 -17.18 -20.58
CA LYS A 40 -21.05 -16.55 -19.58
C LYS A 40 -20.26 -15.50 -18.80
N SER A 41 -20.85 -14.33 -18.63
CA SER A 41 -20.26 -13.25 -17.83
C SER A 41 -21.36 -12.41 -17.22
N GLU A 42 -21.43 -12.43 -15.89
CA GLU A 42 -22.39 -11.63 -15.15
C GLU A 42 -22.09 -10.13 -15.32
N GLU A 43 -20.83 -9.75 -15.24
CA GLU A 43 -20.37 -8.38 -15.46
C GLU A 43 -20.83 -7.82 -16.82
N ARG A 44 -20.59 -8.58 -17.91
CA ARG A 44 -21.04 -8.17 -19.25
C ARG A 44 -22.55 -8.20 -19.41
N TYR A 45 -23.23 -9.16 -18.78
CA TYR A 45 -24.70 -9.17 -18.76
C TYR A 45 -25.24 -7.86 -18.17
N GLN A 46 -24.71 -7.43 -17.03
CA GLN A 46 -25.15 -6.21 -16.34
C GLN A 46 -24.82 -4.95 -17.14
N GLU A 47 -23.61 -4.85 -17.71
CA GLU A 47 -23.17 -3.72 -18.53
C GLU A 47 -24.14 -3.44 -19.70
N TYR A 48 -24.42 -4.46 -20.52
CA TYR A 48 -25.28 -4.33 -21.69
C TYR A 48 -26.76 -4.15 -21.33
N LEU A 49 -27.21 -4.72 -20.21
CA LEU A 49 -28.57 -4.54 -19.70
C LEU A 49 -28.82 -3.09 -19.27
N GLN A 50 -27.87 -2.48 -18.59
CA GLN A 50 -27.99 -1.10 -18.11
C GLN A 50 -28.00 -0.08 -19.25
N GLU A 51 -27.16 -0.27 -20.26
CA GLU A 51 -27.13 0.61 -21.42
C GLU A 51 -28.45 0.51 -22.23
N ALA A 52 -29.03 -0.69 -22.34
CA ALA A 52 -30.36 -0.87 -22.95
C ALA A 52 -31.47 -0.11 -22.21
N ILE A 53 -31.48 -0.17 -20.88
CA ILE A 53 -32.48 0.51 -20.04
C ILE A 53 -32.31 2.03 -20.13
N LYS A 54 -31.07 2.52 -20.11
CA LYS A 54 -30.74 3.95 -20.26
C LYS A 54 -31.26 4.54 -21.57
N GLN A 55 -31.29 3.73 -22.62
CA GLN A 55 -31.85 4.08 -23.92
C GLN A 55 -33.38 3.90 -24.03
N GLY A 56 -34.05 3.64 -22.90
CA GLY A 56 -35.52 3.60 -22.81
C GLY A 56 -36.15 2.23 -22.99
N MET A 57 -35.35 1.15 -22.98
CA MET A 57 -35.90 -0.20 -23.02
C MET A 57 -36.70 -0.52 -21.75
N LYS A 58 -37.90 -1.07 -21.94
CA LYS A 58 -38.66 -1.71 -20.86
C LYS A 58 -38.35 -3.19 -20.84
N VAL A 59 -37.67 -3.65 -19.79
CA VAL A 59 -37.32 -5.06 -19.59
C VAL A 59 -38.34 -5.75 -18.67
N PRO A 60 -38.44 -7.09 -18.66
CA PRO A 60 -39.31 -7.83 -17.75
C PRO A 60 -38.97 -7.53 -16.29
N ALA A 61 -39.97 -7.57 -15.40
CA ALA A 61 -39.81 -7.25 -13.98
C ALA A 61 -38.74 -8.08 -13.26
N GLU A 62 -38.40 -9.29 -13.71
CA GLU A 62 -37.32 -10.13 -13.16
C GLU A 62 -35.91 -9.64 -13.58
N ALA A 63 -35.79 -9.01 -14.75
CA ALA A 63 -34.56 -8.34 -15.21
C ALA A 63 -34.46 -6.92 -14.63
N ASP A 64 -35.59 -6.30 -14.30
CA ASP A 64 -35.71 -5.03 -13.57
C ASP A 64 -35.50 -5.23 -12.05
N GLN A 65 -35.80 -6.44 -11.53
CA GLN A 65 -35.66 -6.83 -10.12
C GLN A 65 -34.22 -6.96 -9.67
N LEU A 66 -33.21 -7.04 -10.56
CA LEU A 66 -31.79 -7.00 -10.16
C LEU A 66 -31.40 -5.66 -9.52
N LYS A 67 -32.22 -4.61 -9.68
CA LYS A 67 -32.10 -3.35 -8.90
C LYS A 67 -32.45 -3.53 -7.41
N ASP A 68 -33.33 -4.47 -7.10
CA ASP A 68 -33.90 -4.70 -5.76
C ASP A 68 -33.51 -6.04 -5.13
N SER A 69 -33.23 -7.10 -5.89
CA SER A 69 -32.85 -8.41 -5.36
C SER A 69 -31.40 -8.41 -4.89
N ASP A 70 -30.49 -7.86 -5.69
CA ASP A 70 -29.11 -7.63 -5.26
C ASP A 70 -29.10 -6.52 -4.22
N SER A 71 -29.86 -5.42 -4.33
CA SER A 71 -29.81 -4.40 -3.28
C SER A 71 -30.41 -4.87 -1.94
N VAL A 72 -31.40 -5.79 -1.91
CA VAL A 72 -31.97 -6.34 -0.67
C VAL A 72 -31.11 -7.48 -0.10
N GLU A 73 -30.59 -8.39 -0.92
CA GLU A 73 -29.66 -9.44 -0.47
C GLU A 73 -28.28 -8.87 -0.12
N THR A 74 -27.80 -7.86 -0.86
CA THR A 74 -26.59 -7.09 -0.53
C THR A 74 -26.85 -6.26 0.73
N LYS A 75 -28.01 -5.59 0.89
CA LYS A 75 -28.45 -4.97 2.17
C LYS A 75 -28.45 -5.91 3.35
N GLN A 76 -28.84 -7.17 3.17
CA GLN A 76 -28.76 -8.20 4.22
C GLN A 76 -27.34 -8.70 4.46
N CYS A 77 -26.48 -8.77 3.43
CA CYS A 77 -25.07 -9.09 3.57
C CYS A 77 -24.25 -7.99 4.28
N TRP A 78 -24.78 -6.78 4.43
CA TRP A 78 -24.14 -5.64 5.08
C TRP A 78 -23.95 -5.75 6.60
N GLU A 79 -24.56 -6.75 7.25
CA GLU A 79 -24.46 -6.95 8.71
C GLU A 79 -23.04 -7.37 9.19
N GLN A 80 -22.06 -7.56 8.28
CA GLN A 80 -20.70 -8.01 8.65
C GLN A 80 -19.51 -7.19 8.11
N ALA A 81 -19.73 -6.03 7.47
CA ALA A 81 -18.62 -5.16 7.00
C ALA A 81 -18.53 -3.85 7.80
N SER A 82 -17.45 -3.07 7.63
CA SER A 82 -16.92 -2.10 8.62
C SER A 82 -17.82 -0.96 9.12
N PHE A 83 -19.06 -0.85 8.65
CA PHE A 83 -20.09 0.01 9.25
C PHE A 83 -20.75 -0.70 10.45
N THR A 84 -20.99 0.04 11.52
CA THR A 84 -21.40 -0.53 12.82
C THR A 84 -22.88 -0.92 12.82
N THR A 85 -23.71 -0.29 11.97
CA THR A 85 -25.16 -0.58 11.85
C THR A 85 -25.73 -0.26 10.47
N TYR A 86 -26.88 -0.86 10.13
CA TYR A 86 -27.66 -0.54 8.92
C TYR A 86 -28.10 0.94 8.86
N GLU A 87 -28.44 1.54 10.01
CA GLU A 87 -28.85 2.94 10.11
C GLU A 87 -27.73 3.92 9.70
N GLU A 88 -26.47 3.58 9.97
CA GLU A 88 -25.30 4.36 9.55
C GLU A 88 -25.14 4.34 8.03
N ILE A 89 -25.42 3.21 7.37
CA ILE A 89 -25.37 3.08 5.92
C ILE A 89 -26.46 3.95 5.28
N GLU A 90 -27.70 3.86 5.74
CA GLU A 90 -28.80 4.69 5.21
C GLU A 90 -28.52 6.20 5.38
N GLU A 91 -27.90 6.59 6.51
CA GLU A 91 -27.46 7.96 6.73
C GLU A 91 -26.41 8.38 5.70
N CYS A 92 -25.39 7.55 5.49
CA CYS A 92 -24.37 7.79 4.46
C CYS A 92 -24.98 7.86 3.06
N GLU A 93 -25.91 6.96 2.70
CA GLU A 93 -26.62 6.97 1.41
C GLU A 93 -27.32 8.30 1.19
N ARG A 94 -28.07 8.78 2.19
CA ARG A 94 -28.78 10.06 2.11
C ARG A 94 -27.82 11.24 2.01
N GLN A 95 -26.69 11.20 2.70
CA GLN A 95 -25.68 12.25 2.58
C GLN A 95 -25.02 12.23 1.20
N ALA A 96 -24.71 11.04 0.67
CA ALA A 96 -24.16 10.86 -0.67
C ALA A 96 -25.11 11.38 -1.76
N GLU A 97 -26.42 11.14 -1.62
CA GLU A 97 -27.46 11.70 -2.50
C GLU A 97 -27.49 13.23 -2.48
N ASN A 98 -27.15 13.83 -1.33
CA ASN A 98 -27.04 15.28 -1.17
C ASN A 98 -25.65 15.84 -1.56
N GLY A 99 -24.80 15.04 -2.21
CA GLY A 99 -23.50 15.46 -2.73
C GLY A 99 -22.36 15.46 -1.70
N ASN A 100 -22.53 14.80 -0.55
CA ASN A 100 -21.44 14.66 0.42
C ASN A 100 -20.38 13.66 -0.10
N ALA A 101 -19.24 14.18 -0.54
CA ALA A 101 -18.15 13.38 -1.11
C ALA A 101 -17.49 12.41 -0.09
N GLU A 102 -17.45 12.76 1.20
CA GLU A 102 -16.93 11.88 2.26
C GLU A 102 -17.86 10.68 2.45
N ALA A 103 -19.18 10.91 2.44
CA ALA A 103 -20.17 9.84 2.53
C ALA A 103 -20.10 8.91 1.30
N CYS A 104 -19.96 9.48 0.09
CA CYS A 104 -19.72 8.70 -1.13
C CYS A 104 -18.45 7.84 -1.01
N LEU A 105 -17.34 8.42 -0.54
CA LEU A 105 -16.09 7.67 -0.38
C LEU A 105 -16.21 6.54 0.65
N ALA A 106 -16.92 6.78 1.76
CA ALA A 106 -17.15 5.77 2.79
C ALA A 106 -17.98 4.59 2.25
N LEU A 107 -19.04 4.89 1.49
CA LEU A 107 -19.86 3.87 0.82
C LEU A 107 -19.07 3.11 -0.25
N ASN A 108 -18.25 3.80 -1.05
CA ASN A 108 -17.34 3.15 -2.01
C ASN A 108 -16.43 2.14 -1.31
N LYS A 109 -15.76 2.54 -0.23
CA LYS A 109 -14.85 1.67 0.53
C LYS A 109 -15.57 0.43 1.03
N PHE A 110 -16.76 0.61 1.60
CA PHE A 110 -17.57 -0.51 2.09
C PHE A 110 -18.00 -1.45 0.98
N CYS A 111 -18.42 -0.92 -0.17
CA CYS A 111 -18.77 -1.73 -1.33
C CYS A 111 -17.55 -2.54 -1.82
N VAL A 112 -16.35 -1.97 -1.81
CA VAL A 112 -15.10 -2.71 -2.10
C VAL A 112 -14.84 -3.82 -1.08
N GLU A 113 -15.05 -3.58 0.22
CA GLU A 113 -14.86 -4.59 1.29
C GLU A 113 -15.77 -5.80 1.13
N ILE A 114 -17.03 -5.59 0.71
CA ILE A 114 -17.98 -6.67 0.43
C ILE A 114 -17.91 -7.20 -1.01
N LEU A 115 -16.96 -6.70 -1.81
CA LEU A 115 -16.74 -7.05 -3.21
C LEU A 115 -17.90 -6.69 -4.16
N ASP A 116 -18.75 -5.75 -3.79
CA ASP A 116 -19.72 -5.12 -4.69
C ASP A 116 -19.05 -3.99 -5.48
N LEU A 117 -18.24 -4.39 -6.46
CA LEU A 117 -17.45 -3.45 -7.26
C LEU A 117 -18.33 -2.55 -8.14
N TYR A 118 -19.55 -2.98 -8.48
CA TYR A 118 -20.48 -2.17 -9.26
C TYR A 118 -20.94 -0.97 -8.44
N LEU A 119 -21.45 -1.22 -7.23
CA LEU A 119 -21.91 -0.15 -6.36
C LEU A 119 -20.75 0.72 -5.86
N ALA A 120 -19.57 0.11 -5.67
CA ALA A 120 -18.34 0.85 -5.41
C ALA A 120 -18.07 1.89 -6.52
N ARG A 121 -18.25 1.51 -7.79
CA ARG A 121 -18.07 2.43 -8.93
C ARG A 121 -19.07 3.56 -8.90
N VAL A 122 -20.35 3.26 -8.66
CA VAL A 122 -21.40 4.29 -8.54
C VAL A 122 -21.01 5.34 -7.49
N TYR A 123 -20.54 4.91 -6.32
CA TYR A 123 -20.17 5.84 -5.26
C TYR A 123 -18.87 6.58 -5.52
N ILE A 124 -17.88 5.98 -6.20
CA ILE A 124 -16.64 6.71 -6.51
C ILE A 124 -16.87 7.79 -7.56
N GLU A 125 -17.67 7.51 -8.60
CA GLU A 125 -18.01 8.50 -9.63
C GLU A 125 -18.79 9.68 -9.01
N LYS A 126 -19.70 9.39 -8.06
CA LYS A 126 -20.37 10.42 -7.26
C LYS A 126 -19.39 11.21 -6.38
N ALA A 127 -18.40 10.56 -5.78
CA ALA A 127 -17.38 11.24 -4.99
C ALA A 127 -16.53 12.18 -5.87
N GLU A 128 -16.07 11.71 -7.04
CA GLU A 128 -15.30 12.50 -8.00
C GLU A 128 -16.09 13.71 -8.52
N ALA A 129 -17.39 13.54 -8.81
CA ALA A 129 -18.26 14.64 -9.25
C ALA A 129 -18.36 15.78 -8.21
N ASN A 130 -18.18 15.46 -6.93
CA ASN A 130 -18.24 16.42 -5.81
C ASN A 130 -16.85 16.77 -5.23
N ALA A 131 -15.77 16.23 -5.79
CA ALA A 131 -14.42 16.38 -5.25
C ALA A 131 -13.93 17.85 -5.27
N SER A 132 -14.36 18.65 -6.24
CA SER A 132 -13.94 20.06 -6.35
C SER A 132 -14.36 20.93 -5.15
N GLY A 133 -15.40 20.54 -4.41
CA GLY A 133 -15.85 21.22 -3.19
C GLY A 133 -15.18 20.72 -1.90
N ALA A 134 -14.42 19.63 -1.98
CA ALA A 134 -13.73 19.02 -0.84
C ALA A 134 -12.37 19.69 -0.56
N ASP A 135 -11.84 19.48 0.65
CA ASP A 135 -10.46 19.87 0.97
C ASP A 135 -9.44 18.97 0.24
N ALA A 136 -8.17 19.37 0.29
CA ALA A 136 -7.10 18.67 -0.42
C ALA A 136 -6.92 17.21 0.05
N GLU A 137 -7.11 16.93 1.33
CA GLU A 137 -6.93 15.57 1.88
C GLU A 137 -8.02 14.64 1.38
N LEU A 138 -9.29 15.08 1.42
CA LEU A 138 -10.40 14.32 0.88
C LEU A 138 -10.30 14.17 -0.64
N GLN A 139 -9.87 15.21 -1.37
CA GLN A 139 -9.61 15.10 -2.82
C GLN A 139 -8.56 14.01 -3.12
N GLN A 140 -7.44 13.99 -2.39
CA GLN A 140 -6.43 12.94 -2.54
C GLN A 140 -7.03 11.55 -2.32
N ARG A 141 -7.78 11.36 -1.22
CA ARG A 141 -8.40 10.07 -0.88
C ARG A 141 -9.38 9.60 -1.96
N ILE A 142 -10.22 10.51 -2.48
CA ILE A 142 -11.17 10.20 -3.57
C ILE A 142 -10.42 9.74 -4.81
N TYR A 143 -9.43 10.50 -5.27
CA TYR A 143 -8.72 10.19 -6.51
C TYR A 143 -7.83 8.94 -6.40
N ILE A 144 -7.27 8.64 -5.21
CA ILE A 144 -6.57 7.37 -4.97
C ILE A 144 -7.55 6.21 -5.03
N ALA A 145 -8.71 6.31 -4.37
CA ALA A 145 -9.72 5.26 -4.38
C ALA A 145 -10.28 5.01 -5.80
N ALA A 146 -10.52 6.08 -6.56
CA ALA A 146 -10.87 6.01 -7.98
C ALA A 146 -9.80 5.29 -8.79
N GLY A 147 -8.53 5.67 -8.62
CA GLY A 147 -7.41 5.04 -9.30
C GLY A 147 -7.31 3.54 -9.04
N ILE A 148 -7.45 3.12 -7.78
CA ILE A 148 -7.44 1.71 -7.38
C ILE A 148 -8.61 0.96 -8.02
N LEU A 149 -9.83 1.53 -7.96
CA LEU A 149 -11.02 0.88 -8.50
C LEU A 149 -10.94 0.74 -10.04
N TYR A 150 -10.62 1.81 -10.76
CA TYR A 150 -10.47 1.76 -12.22
C TYR A 150 -9.38 0.77 -12.64
N GLY A 151 -8.29 0.68 -11.88
CA GLY A 151 -7.24 -0.33 -12.10
C GLY A 151 -7.75 -1.76 -11.93
N ALA A 152 -8.63 -2.02 -10.96
CA ALA A 152 -9.25 -3.33 -10.76
C ALA A 152 -10.17 -3.74 -11.93
N TYR A 153 -10.81 -2.78 -12.59
CA TYR A 153 -11.57 -2.99 -13.84
C TYR A 153 -10.70 -3.09 -15.10
N GLY A 154 -9.37 -2.95 -14.98
CA GLY A 154 -8.45 -2.91 -16.12
C GLY A 154 -8.51 -1.61 -16.93
N GLU A 155 -9.17 -0.57 -16.42
CA GLU A 155 -9.26 0.77 -17.01
C GLU A 155 -8.00 1.59 -16.64
N PHE A 156 -6.82 1.12 -17.05
CA PHE A 156 -5.54 1.61 -16.54
C PHE A 156 -5.24 3.08 -16.87
N GLU A 157 -5.72 3.61 -17.99
CA GLU A 157 -5.58 5.02 -18.35
C GLU A 157 -6.41 5.93 -17.42
N LEU A 158 -7.62 5.51 -17.05
CA LEU A 158 -8.45 6.23 -16.06
C LEU A 158 -7.81 6.15 -14.68
N ALA A 159 -7.30 4.98 -14.31
CA ALA A 159 -6.58 4.80 -13.06
C ALA A 159 -5.39 5.76 -12.94
N LEU A 160 -4.55 5.83 -13.99
CA LEU A 160 -3.41 6.73 -14.05
C LEU A 160 -3.81 8.19 -13.94
N GLU A 161 -4.88 8.60 -14.63
CA GLU A 161 -5.38 9.97 -14.58
C GLU A 161 -5.85 10.36 -13.17
N SER A 162 -6.60 9.49 -12.49
CA SER A 162 -7.02 9.71 -11.11
C SER A 162 -5.81 9.82 -10.17
N PHE A 163 -4.83 8.92 -10.27
CA PHE A 163 -3.61 9.04 -9.45
C PHE A 163 -2.86 10.35 -9.72
N LYS A 164 -2.75 10.80 -10.98
CA LYS A 164 -2.11 12.09 -11.30
C LYS A 164 -2.82 13.27 -10.64
N ARG A 165 -4.15 13.28 -10.59
CA ARG A 165 -4.92 14.33 -9.87
C ARG A 165 -4.65 14.31 -8.37
N ALA A 166 -4.48 13.14 -7.77
CA ALA A 166 -4.05 13.03 -6.38
C ALA A 166 -2.60 13.54 -6.18
N VAL A 167 -1.71 13.34 -7.15
CA VAL A 167 -0.35 13.92 -7.10
C VAL A 167 -0.37 15.45 -7.15
N GLU A 168 -1.25 16.06 -7.93
CA GLU A 168 -1.40 17.53 -8.01
C GLU A 168 -1.76 18.18 -6.66
N SER A 169 -2.38 17.42 -5.77
CA SER A 169 -2.70 17.84 -4.40
C SER A 169 -1.65 17.44 -3.36
N GLY A 170 -0.52 16.84 -3.77
CA GLY A 170 0.62 16.50 -2.90
C GLY A 170 0.61 15.07 -2.36
N SER A 171 -0.21 14.16 -2.91
CA SER A 171 -0.25 12.79 -2.41
C SER A 171 0.99 11.96 -2.78
N VAL A 172 1.73 11.54 -1.76
CA VAL A 172 2.87 10.62 -1.88
C VAL A 172 2.42 9.21 -2.25
N ALA A 173 1.31 8.74 -1.68
CA ALA A 173 0.74 7.43 -2.02
C ALA A 173 0.37 7.35 -3.51
N ALA A 174 -0.20 8.42 -4.07
CA ALA A 174 -0.49 8.49 -5.48
C ALA A 174 0.79 8.50 -6.34
N CYS A 175 1.87 9.16 -5.90
CA CYS A 175 3.15 9.11 -6.60
C CYS A 175 3.66 7.67 -6.74
N TRP A 176 3.54 6.86 -5.69
CA TRP A 176 3.91 5.44 -5.73
C TRP A 176 3.07 4.63 -6.73
N HIS A 177 1.75 4.85 -6.77
CA HIS A 177 0.90 4.22 -7.77
C HIS A 177 1.29 4.60 -9.20
N VAL A 178 1.61 5.86 -9.44
CA VAL A 178 2.07 6.31 -10.75
C VAL A 178 3.44 5.71 -11.11
N CYS A 179 4.37 5.61 -10.16
CA CYS A 179 5.65 4.92 -10.38
C CYS A 179 5.44 3.45 -10.78
N SER A 180 4.60 2.73 -10.03
CA SER A 180 4.26 1.33 -10.32
C SER A 180 3.64 1.16 -11.72
N TYR A 181 2.73 2.06 -12.12
CA TYR A 181 2.17 2.04 -13.47
C TYR A 181 3.25 2.12 -14.56
N TYR A 182 4.28 2.94 -14.37
CA TYR A 182 5.37 3.07 -15.33
C TYR A 182 6.38 1.93 -15.24
N GLU A 183 6.60 1.31 -14.08
CA GLU A 183 7.48 0.14 -13.93
C GLU A 183 7.02 -1.04 -14.81
N ASP A 184 5.72 -1.21 -14.99
CA ASP A 184 5.12 -2.25 -15.84
C ASP A 184 5.24 -1.97 -17.36
N LYS A 185 5.65 -0.76 -17.76
CA LYS A 185 5.80 -0.38 -19.17
C LYS A 185 7.21 -0.69 -19.69
N GLU A 186 7.29 -0.95 -21.00
CA GLU A 186 8.56 -1.17 -21.71
C GLU A 186 9.57 -0.04 -21.44
N ASP A 187 10.83 -0.42 -21.27
CA ASP A 187 11.93 0.52 -20.99
C ASP A 187 12.10 1.55 -22.11
N SER A 188 11.75 2.78 -21.79
CA SER A 188 11.94 3.94 -22.65
C SER A 188 12.47 5.12 -21.86
N GLU A 189 13.11 6.06 -22.57
CA GLU A 189 13.59 7.31 -21.99
C GLU A 189 12.45 8.12 -21.38
N GLU A 190 11.35 8.32 -22.12
CA GLU A 190 10.17 9.04 -21.64
C GLU A 190 9.58 8.43 -20.37
N ARG A 191 9.51 7.10 -20.29
CA ARG A 191 9.04 6.39 -19.09
C ARG A 191 9.96 6.64 -17.90
N ARG A 192 11.29 6.57 -18.09
CA ARG A 192 12.28 6.87 -17.03
C ARG A 192 12.18 8.30 -16.54
N GLU A 193 12.02 9.26 -17.44
CA GLU A 193 11.83 10.68 -17.09
C GLU A 193 10.57 10.89 -16.23
N LYS A 194 9.45 10.24 -16.61
CA LYS A 194 8.22 10.29 -15.83
C LYS A 194 8.40 9.66 -14.44
N MET A 195 9.02 8.48 -14.36
CA MET A 195 9.31 7.86 -13.05
C MET A 195 10.15 8.77 -12.15
N GLU A 196 11.23 9.37 -12.68
CA GLU A 196 12.06 10.29 -11.90
C GLU A 196 11.31 11.56 -11.50
N TYR A 197 10.40 12.06 -12.34
CA TYR A 197 9.52 13.18 -11.98
C TYR A 197 8.66 12.86 -10.75
N TYR A 198 7.96 11.71 -10.74
CA TYR A 198 7.10 11.33 -9.62
C TYR A 198 7.91 10.93 -8.37
N ARG A 199 9.10 10.34 -8.53
CA ARG A 199 10.04 10.12 -7.42
C ARG A 199 10.51 11.44 -6.80
N GLY A 200 10.76 12.46 -7.63
CA GLY A 200 11.04 13.81 -7.13
C GLY A 200 9.89 14.40 -6.31
N LYS A 201 8.63 14.10 -6.66
CA LYS A 201 7.47 14.49 -5.84
C LYS A 201 7.37 13.74 -4.51
N ILE A 202 7.79 12.47 -4.46
CA ILE A 202 7.95 11.73 -3.20
C ILE A 202 9.00 12.40 -2.32
N GLU A 203 10.12 12.87 -2.88
CA GLU A 203 11.11 13.63 -2.11
C GLU A 203 10.61 14.98 -1.61
N GLU A 204 9.74 15.65 -2.36
CA GLU A 204 9.19 16.98 -2.04
C GLU A 204 8.14 16.91 -0.93
N TYR A 205 7.24 15.92 -0.98
CA TYR A 205 6.07 15.82 -0.08
C TYR A 205 6.17 14.69 0.94
N GLY A 206 7.11 13.75 0.77
CA GLY A 206 7.29 12.56 1.60
C GLY A 206 7.71 12.88 3.03
N SER A 207 7.22 12.07 3.96
CA SER A 207 7.83 11.97 5.29
C SER A 207 9.25 11.40 5.17
N ASN A 208 10.04 11.50 6.25
CA ASN A 208 11.36 10.90 6.28
C ASN A 208 11.32 9.37 6.02
N GLU A 209 10.27 8.69 6.47
CA GLU A 209 10.03 7.27 6.20
C GLU A 209 9.78 7.00 4.70
N GLU A 210 9.01 7.86 4.02
CA GLU A 210 8.76 7.72 2.57
C GLU A 210 10.03 7.98 1.75
N ILE A 211 10.85 8.95 2.14
CA ILE A 211 12.16 9.19 1.52
C ILE A 211 13.09 8.01 1.76
N PHE A 212 13.05 7.38 2.94
CA PHE A 212 13.82 6.18 3.24
C PHE A 212 13.39 5.01 2.35
N LYS A 213 12.08 4.78 2.19
CA LYS A 213 11.53 3.80 1.25
C LYS A 213 12.02 4.06 -0.17
N LEU A 214 12.01 5.32 -0.61
CA LEU A 214 12.54 5.71 -1.93
C LEU A 214 14.03 5.40 -2.08
N ALA A 215 14.84 5.66 -1.05
CA ALA A 215 16.25 5.29 -1.04
C ALA A 215 16.45 3.77 -1.15
N MET A 216 15.62 2.98 -0.46
CA MET A 216 15.62 1.52 -0.56
C MET A 216 15.20 1.04 -1.96
N THR A 217 14.21 1.69 -2.59
CA THR A 217 13.83 1.41 -3.99
C THR A 217 15.02 1.61 -4.92
N TYR A 218 15.68 2.76 -4.87
CA TYR A 218 16.89 3.02 -5.66
C TYR A 218 18.01 2.00 -5.38
N LYS A 219 18.18 1.58 -4.13
CA LYS A 219 19.17 0.53 -3.78
C LYS A 219 18.83 -0.79 -4.47
N SER A 220 17.56 -1.21 -4.43
CA SER A 220 17.09 -2.45 -5.06
C SER A 220 17.26 -2.45 -6.58
N GLU A 221 17.12 -1.28 -7.21
CA GLU A 221 17.36 -1.04 -8.64
C GLU A 221 18.85 -0.86 -8.99
N ASN A 222 19.75 -1.02 -8.02
CA ASN A 222 21.19 -0.79 -8.17
C ASN A 222 21.57 0.66 -8.56
N ALA A 223 20.68 1.63 -8.32
CA ALA A 223 20.94 3.06 -8.43
C ALA A 223 21.64 3.60 -7.17
N LEU A 224 22.79 3.01 -6.83
CA LEU A 224 23.43 3.15 -5.52
C LEU A 224 23.84 4.60 -5.17
N ILE A 225 24.16 5.43 -6.16
CA ILE A 225 24.51 6.85 -5.93
C ILE A 225 23.29 7.62 -5.42
N LYS A 226 22.12 7.42 -6.04
CA LYS A 226 20.86 8.05 -5.62
C LYS A 226 20.46 7.55 -4.23
N ALA A 227 20.45 6.23 -4.02
CA ALA A 227 20.16 5.63 -2.72
C ALA A 227 21.05 6.21 -1.61
N PHE A 228 22.37 6.18 -1.83
CA PHE A 228 23.34 6.72 -0.88
C PHE A 228 23.11 8.20 -0.57
N SER A 229 22.84 9.03 -1.59
CA SER A 229 22.59 10.46 -1.39
C SER A 229 21.36 10.75 -0.53
N LEU A 230 20.31 9.92 -0.65
CA LEU A 230 19.09 10.05 0.15
C LEU A 230 19.32 9.60 1.59
N PHE A 231 20.03 8.49 1.81
CA PHE A 231 20.39 8.04 3.16
C PHE A 231 21.26 9.07 3.88
N GLU A 232 22.25 9.67 3.19
CA GLU A 232 23.12 10.71 3.75
C GLU A 232 22.31 11.94 4.14
N ARG A 233 21.43 12.42 3.24
CA ARG A 233 20.54 13.56 3.52
C ARG A 233 19.65 13.29 4.73
N LEU A 234 19.00 12.12 4.80
CA LEU A 234 18.14 11.75 5.93
C LEU A 234 18.91 11.66 7.23
N TYR A 235 20.08 11.02 7.23
CA TYR A 235 20.92 10.90 8.42
C TYR A 235 21.32 12.26 9.01
N GLU A 236 21.55 13.26 8.15
CA GLU A 236 21.92 14.62 8.55
C GLU A 236 20.74 15.44 9.07
N THR A 237 19.53 15.26 8.50
CA THR A 237 18.36 16.07 8.84
C THR A 237 17.49 15.49 9.96
N VAL A 238 17.51 14.18 10.15
CA VAL A 238 16.72 13.51 11.20
C VAL A 238 17.41 13.69 12.56
N SER A 239 16.79 14.48 13.44
CA SER A 239 17.28 14.73 14.80
C SER A 239 16.68 13.79 15.84
N ASP A 240 15.37 13.56 15.79
CA ASP A 240 14.61 12.99 16.91
C ASP A 240 14.29 11.50 16.73
N ASP A 241 14.39 10.99 15.50
CA ASP A 241 14.16 9.58 15.19
C ASP A 241 15.50 8.82 15.16
N THR A 242 15.87 8.29 16.32
CA THR A 242 17.13 7.54 16.48
C THR A 242 17.14 6.26 15.66
N VAL A 243 15.98 5.62 15.46
CA VAL A 243 15.85 4.36 14.71
C VAL A 243 16.09 4.62 13.23
N LEU A 244 15.38 5.58 12.63
CA LEU A 244 15.56 5.90 11.22
C LEU A 244 16.99 6.38 10.94
N LYS A 245 17.58 7.14 11.86
CA LYS A 245 18.98 7.55 11.77
C LYS A 245 19.94 6.36 11.80
N ALA A 246 19.71 5.40 12.69
CA ALA A 246 20.48 4.17 12.74
C ALA A 246 20.33 3.35 11.45
N GLU A 247 19.11 3.19 10.93
CA GLU A 247 18.83 2.46 9.69
C GLU A 247 19.53 3.10 8.49
N CYS A 248 19.44 4.44 8.32
CA CYS A 248 20.18 5.16 7.28
C CYS A 248 21.69 4.91 7.38
N LEU A 249 22.23 4.93 8.61
CA LEU A 249 23.65 4.68 8.83
C LEU A 249 24.05 3.25 8.46
N LEU A 250 23.25 2.25 8.83
CA LEU A 250 23.48 0.86 8.46
C LEU A 250 23.51 0.67 6.94
N GLU A 251 22.62 1.34 6.22
CA GLU A 251 22.59 1.31 4.76
C GLU A 251 23.84 1.97 4.17
N MET A 252 24.24 3.14 4.67
CA MET A 252 25.49 3.79 4.25
C MET A 252 26.75 2.97 4.57
N MET A 253 26.79 2.25 5.69
CA MET A 253 27.88 1.34 6.05
C MET A 253 28.01 0.19 5.05
N GLN A 254 26.89 -0.37 4.59
CA GLN A 254 26.92 -1.44 3.59
C GLN A 254 27.42 -0.92 2.23
N LEU A 255 26.98 0.26 1.83
CA LEU A 255 27.34 0.87 0.54
C LEU A 255 28.77 1.41 0.52
N ASN A 256 29.28 1.94 1.65
CA ASN A 256 30.62 2.52 1.76
C ASN A 256 31.23 2.31 3.15
N PRO A 257 31.69 1.09 3.47
CA PRO A 257 32.22 0.74 4.80
C PRO A 257 33.54 1.46 5.12
N ALA A 258 34.27 1.94 4.11
CA ALA A 258 35.49 2.72 4.33
C ALA A 258 35.19 4.13 4.88
N ARG A 259 34.08 4.73 4.45
CA ARG A 259 33.62 6.05 4.91
C ARG A 259 32.84 5.98 6.21
N TYR A 260 32.06 4.93 6.41
CA TYR A 260 31.28 4.68 7.63
C TYR A 260 31.74 3.39 8.31
N PRO A 261 32.90 3.42 9.00
CA PRO A 261 33.39 2.24 9.71
C PRO A 261 32.52 1.98 10.95
N ALA A 262 32.42 0.70 11.34
CA ALA A 262 31.61 0.27 12.48
C ALA A 262 31.97 1.03 13.77
N GLU A 263 33.25 1.36 13.97
CA GLU A 263 33.76 2.09 15.12
C GLU A 263 33.13 3.47 15.32
N GLN A 264 32.72 4.13 14.24
CA GLN A 264 32.02 5.41 14.31
C GLN A 264 30.51 5.21 14.42
N ALA A 265 30.00 4.16 13.78
CA ALA A 265 28.56 3.93 13.72
C ALA A 265 27.96 3.42 15.03
N VAL A 266 28.72 2.64 15.81
CA VAL A 266 28.19 2.00 17.03
C VAL A 266 27.55 2.97 18.02
N PHE A 267 27.98 4.22 18.09
CA PHE A 267 27.37 5.21 18.98
C PHE A 267 25.91 5.47 18.63
N VAL A 268 25.62 5.71 17.35
CA VAL A 268 24.26 5.93 16.86
C VAL A 268 23.43 4.65 16.96
N LEU A 269 24.02 3.50 16.62
CA LEU A 269 23.30 2.22 16.69
C LEU A 269 22.88 1.89 18.13
N TRP A 270 23.73 2.20 19.11
CA TRP A 270 23.40 2.00 20.52
C TRP A 270 22.28 2.91 21.03
N ASP A 271 22.09 4.09 20.42
CA ASP A 271 20.97 5.00 20.75
C ASP A 271 19.62 4.49 20.21
N ALA A 272 19.65 3.51 19.30
CA ALA A 272 18.49 2.82 18.74
C ALA A 272 18.46 1.32 19.09
N ALA A 273 19.16 0.90 20.14
CA ALA A 273 19.33 -0.50 20.53
C ALA A 273 18.03 -1.22 20.94
N ASP A 274 16.97 -0.49 21.25
CA ASP A 274 15.65 -1.09 21.54
C ASP A 274 14.97 -1.62 20.28
N ASN A 275 15.38 -1.16 19.08
CA ASN A 275 14.94 -1.74 17.82
C ASN A 275 15.68 -3.05 17.53
N GLU A 276 14.92 -4.12 17.31
CA GLU A 276 15.47 -5.48 17.15
C GLU A 276 16.43 -5.60 15.94
N ASN A 277 16.13 -4.95 14.82
CA ASN A 277 16.96 -5.02 13.62
C ASN A 277 18.30 -4.30 13.82
N VAL A 278 18.26 -3.12 14.44
CA VAL A 278 19.46 -2.38 14.83
C VAL A 278 20.29 -3.20 15.82
N PHE A 279 19.65 -3.80 16.81
CA PHE A 279 20.33 -4.61 17.83
C PHE A 279 20.98 -5.87 17.24
N LYS A 280 20.30 -6.58 16.33
CA LYS A 280 20.92 -7.70 15.58
C LYS A 280 22.20 -7.25 14.88
N LYS A 281 22.21 -6.05 14.31
CA LYS A 281 23.41 -5.51 13.65
C LYS A 281 24.52 -5.16 14.63
N LEU A 282 24.19 -4.63 15.81
CA LEU A 282 25.15 -4.45 16.91
C LEU A 282 25.79 -5.79 17.30
N VAL A 283 24.98 -6.85 17.43
CA VAL A 283 25.48 -8.21 17.74
C VAL A 283 26.45 -8.69 16.66
N GLU A 284 26.16 -8.49 15.37
CA GLU A 284 27.08 -8.84 14.28
C GLU A 284 28.40 -8.05 14.35
N ILE A 285 28.35 -6.76 14.67
CA ILE A 285 29.54 -5.90 14.79
C ILE A 285 30.44 -6.34 15.96
N TYR A 286 29.84 -6.66 17.11
CA TYR A 286 30.56 -7.05 18.30
C TYR A 286 31.00 -8.53 18.27
N GLY A 287 30.23 -9.39 17.62
CA GLY A 287 30.48 -10.83 17.53
C GLY A 287 30.25 -11.59 18.85
N ASN A 288 30.83 -12.79 18.94
CA ASN A 288 30.54 -13.74 20.02
C ASN A 288 31.33 -13.47 21.31
N GLY A 289 32.12 -12.41 21.37
CA GLY A 289 32.85 -12.04 22.58
C GLY A 289 34.06 -11.14 22.35
N PRO A 290 34.60 -10.54 23.42
CA PRO A 290 35.58 -9.45 23.35
C PRO A 290 36.91 -9.83 22.70
N LYS A 291 37.26 -11.13 22.66
CA LYS A 291 38.50 -11.60 22.01
C LYS A 291 38.48 -11.45 20.49
N GLN A 292 37.30 -11.44 19.88
CA GLN A 292 37.11 -11.33 18.42
C GLN A 292 36.74 -9.90 18.02
N THR A 293 36.40 -9.06 18.99
CA THR A 293 36.01 -7.66 18.81
C THR A 293 37.23 -6.76 18.76
N ARG A 294 37.19 -5.72 17.92
CA ARG A 294 38.25 -4.69 17.88
C ARG A 294 38.27 -3.88 19.18
N GLY A 295 39.47 -3.53 19.65
CA GLY A 295 39.65 -2.79 20.92
C GLY A 295 38.85 -1.48 21.01
N VAL A 296 38.80 -0.70 19.92
CA VAL A 296 38.05 0.56 19.86
C VAL A 296 36.55 0.37 20.13
N LEU A 297 35.96 -0.73 19.65
CA LEU A 297 34.55 -1.05 19.91
C LEU A 297 34.30 -1.42 21.37
N LEU A 298 35.29 -2.06 22.03
CA LEU A 298 35.24 -2.40 23.45
C LEU A 298 35.37 -1.15 24.33
N GLU A 299 36.11 -0.13 23.91
CA GLU A 299 36.20 1.15 24.62
C GLU A 299 34.85 1.87 24.67
N ALA A 300 34.00 1.72 23.64
CA ALA A 300 32.66 2.26 23.59
C ALA A 300 31.59 1.42 24.34
N LEU A 301 31.96 0.23 24.83
CA LEU A 301 31.04 -0.70 25.48
C LEU A 301 30.91 -0.41 26.97
N THR A 302 29.74 0.08 27.38
CA THR A 302 29.41 0.28 28.80
C THR A 302 28.98 -1.05 29.45
N PRO A 303 29.01 -1.16 30.80
CA PRO A 303 28.50 -2.34 31.50
C PRO A 303 27.07 -2.73 31.08
N LYS A 304 26.18 -1.74 30.95
CA LYS A 304 24.79 -1.96 30.53
C LYS A 304 24.68 -2.53 29.11
N ARG A 305 25.49 -2.02 28.17
CA ARG A 305 25.53 -2.52 26.78
C ARG A 305 26.08 -3.96 26.72
N ALA A 306 27.08 -4.28 27.53
CA ALA A 306 27.60 -5.64 27.65
C ALA A 306 26.55 -6.61 28.23
N VAL A 307 25.75 -6.16 29.21
CA VAL A 307 24.61 -6.91 29.74
C VAL A 307 23.55 -7.15 28.66
N GLN A 308 23.22 -6.14 27.84
CA GLN A 308 22.29 -6.31 26.72
C GLN A 308 22.77 -7.34 25.70
N LEU A 309 24.06 -7.30 25.29
CA LEU A 309 24.64 -8.32 24.41
C LEU A 309 24.55 -9.72 25.03
N SER A 310 24.90 -9.84 26.31
CA SER A 310 24.85 -11.10 27.04
C SER A 310 23.43 -11.69 27.11
N LEU A 311 22.43 -10.84 27.41
CA LEU A 311 21.03 -11.24 27.45
C LEU A 311 20.53 -11.74 26.09
N TRP A 312 20.91 -11.08 25.00
CA TRP A 312 20.53 -11.51 23.66
C TRP A 312 21.07 -12.90 23.34
N TYR A 313 22.36 -13.17 23.60
CA TYR A 313 22.93 -14.49 23.38
C TYR A 313 22.29 -15.56 24.27
N LEU A 314 21.95 -15.22 25.52
CA LEU A 314 21.25 -16.12 26.43
C LEU A 314 19.85 -16.48 25.92
N GLN A 315 19.10 -15.51 25.37
CA GLN A 315 17.80 -15.76 24.72
C GLN A 315 17.93 -16.67 23.50
N HIS A 316 19.06 -16.59 22.78
CA HIS A 316 19.37 -17.42 21.61
C HIS A 316 20.18 -18.69 21.96
N GLN A 317 20.21 -19.07 23.24
CA GLN A 317 20.82 -20.30 23.74
C GLN A 317 22.35 -20.42 23.55
N ASP A 318 23.05 -19.31 23.27
CA ASP A 318 24.51 -19.28 23.26
C ASP A 318 25.07 -18.84 24.62
N ILE A 319 25.14 -19.80 25.53
CA ILE A 319 25.64 -19.59 26.89
C ILE A 319 27.12 -19.14 26.86
N THR A 320 27.90 -19.59 25.89
CA THR A 320 29.33 -19.28 25.81
C THR A 320 29.56 -17.81 25.47
N ALA A 321 28.86 -17.30 24.46
CA ALA A 321 28.91 -15.88 24.10
C ALA A 321 28.29 -15.00 25.19
N ALA A 322 27.17 -15.43 25.79
CA ALA A 322 26.56 -14.72 26.91
C ALA A 322 27.54 -14.56 28.09
N GLN A 323 28.24 -15.64 28.47
CA GLN A 323 29.25 -15.61 29.52
C GLN A 323 30.44 -14.71 29.15
N ALA A 324 30.91 -14.78 27.90
CA ALA A 324 32.03 -13.97 27.44
C ALA A 324 31.76 -12.45 27.55
N TRP A 325 30.53 -12.03 27.23
CA TRP A 325 30.13 -10.62 27.32
C TRP A 325 29.93 -10.15 28.75
N VAL A 326 29.29 -10.95 29.62
CA VAL A 326 29.07 -10.57 31.02
C VAL A 326 30.39 -10.53 31.81
N ASP A 327 31.36 -11.38 31.48
CA ASP A 327 32.68 -11.38 32.13
C ASP A 327 33.54 -10.19 31.71
N CYS A 328 33.33 -9.67 30.50
CA CYS A 328 33.97 -8.45 30.03
C CYS A 328 33.42 -7.19 30.69
N ALA A 329 32.18 -7.23 31.18
CA ALA A 329 31.53 -6.09 31.81
C ALA A 329 32.19 -5.77 33.17
N LYS A 330 32.54 -4.50 33.36
CA LYS A 330 32.85 -3.98 34.71
C LYS A 330 31.58 -4.02 35.55
N GLU A 331 31.72 -4.15 36.87
CA GLU A 331 30.56 -4.07 37.77
C GLU A 331 29.82 -2.75 37.64
N ASP A 332 28.50 -2.80 37.78
CA ASP A 332 27.60 -1.67 37.69
C ASP A 332 26.87 -1.39 39.01
N PRO A 333 26.53 -0.12 39.32
CA PRO A 333 25.93 0.24 40.61
C PRO A 333 24.55 -0.37 40.87
N ASP A 334 23.81 -0.72 39.81
CA ASP A 334 22.48 -1.35 39.92
C ASP A 334 22.56 -2.89 40.04
N GLY A 335 23.77 -3.46 40.02
CA GLY A 335 24.03 -4.88 40.22
C GLY A 335 23.59 -5.77 39.04
N SER A 336 23.23 -5.20 37.90
CA SER A 336 22.69 -5.97 36.77
C SER A 336 23.72 -6.97 36.20
N VAL A 337 25.00 -6.63 36.21
CA VAL A 337 26.11 -7.54 35.82
C VAL A 337 26.21 -8.72 36.78
N LEU A 338 26.15 -8.48 38.09
CA LEU A 338 26.26 -9.53 39.10
C LEU A 338 25.07 -10.49 39.01
N ASN A 339 23.85 -9.95 38.94
CA ASN A 339 22.62 -10.74 38.82
C ASN A 339 22.64 -11.62 37.57
N LEU A 340 23.11 -11.10 36.43
CA LEU A 340 23.20 -11.87 35.20
C LEU A 340 24.27 -12.98 35.28
N LYS A 341 25.42 -12.72 35.92
CA LYS A 341 26.44 -13.74 36.18
C LYS A 341 25.91 -14.90 37.02
N GLU A 342 25.09 -14.62 38.03
CA GLU A 342 24.45 -15.66 38.83
C GLU A 342 23.43 -16.46 38.00
N LYS A 343 22.63 -15.78 37.17
CA LYS A 343 21.64 -16.42 36.30
C LYS A 343 22.25 -17.33 35.24
N ILE A 344 23.41 -17.00 34.67
CA ILE A 344 24.08 -17.84 33.66
C ILE A 344 24.73 -19.09 34.29
N LYS A 345 25.12 -19.02 35.57
CA LYS A 345 25.72 -20.14 36.30
C LYS A 345 24.69 -21.16 36.81
N ALA A 346 23.44 -20.73 37.01
CA ALA A 346 22.32 -21.55 37.43
C ALA A 346 21.72 -22.29 36.24
#